data_AF-A0A6A7MDG7-F1
#
_entry.id   AF-A0A6A7MDG7-F1
#
_cell.length_a   1.000
_cell.length_b   1.000
_cell.length_c   1.000
_cell.angle_alpha   90.00
_cell.angle_beta   90.00
_cell.angle_gamma   90.00
#
_symmetry.space_group_name_H-M   'P 1'
#
loop_
_entity.id
_entity.type
_entity.pdbx_description
1 polymer ?
#
loop_
_entity_poly.entity_id
_entity_poly.type
_entity_poly.pdbx_seq_one_letter_code
_entity_poly.pdbx_strand_id
1 'polypeptide(L)'
;MGVVLGQDLASHPAHAQDVRLGDIGRTHLMTEDLSVPGRQVVQVRVDFPPGAAAVRHNHPGEELVYVIEGVLEYRLDGRPPVTLNAGNVRLIPYA
;
A
#
# COMPACT_ATOMS: atom_id res chain seq x y z
N MET A 1 -40.75 19.72 39.67
CA MET A 1 -39.29 19.93 39.73
C MET A 1 -38.65 18.58 40.00
N GLY A 2 -37.73 18.15 39.14
CA GLY A 2 -37.02 16.88 39.27
C GLY A 2 -36.42 16.51 37.91
N VAL A 3 -35.21 17.01 37.65
CA VAL A 3 -34.41 16.69 36.45
C VAL A 3 -33.46 15.56 36.83
N VAL A 4 -33.47 14.46 36.07
CA VAL A 4 -32.37 13.50 36.02
C VAL A 4 -31.80 13.56 34.61
N LEU A 5 -30.57 14.05 34.52
CA LEU A 5 -29.81 14.18 33.28
C LEU A 5 -29.35 12.80 32.83
N GLY A 6 -29.85 12.37 31.66
CA GLY A 6 -29.32 11.21 30.94
C GLY A 6 -27.90 11.48 30.50
N GLN A 7 -27.00 10.52 30.75
CA GLN A 7 -25.63 10.56 30.31
C GLN A 7 -25.61 9.99 28.90
N ASP A 8 -25.57 10.87 27.90
CA ASP A 8 -25.35 10.44 26.51
C ASP A 8 -23.93 9.88 26.40
N LEU A 9 -23.81 8.57 26.23
CA LEU A 9 -22.60 7.94 25.73
C LEU A 9 -22.45 8.37 24.26
N ALA A 10 -21.79 9.50 24.05
CA ALA A 10 -21.40 9.96 22.73
C ALA A 10 -20.40 8.97 22.14
N SER A 11 -20.91 8.04 21.34
CA SER A 11 -20.14 7.27 20.36
C SER A 11 -19.43 8.27 19.45
N HIS A 12 -18.16 8.54 19.72
CA HIS A 12 -17.34 9.33 18.82
C HIS A 12 -17.22 8.54 17.51
N PRO A 13 -17.67 9.08 16.36
CA PRO A 13 -17.34 8.46 15.09
C PRO A 13 -15.81 8.49 14.97
N ALA A 14 -15.21 7.31 14.83
CA ALA A 14 -13.81 7.20 14.44
C ALA A 14 -13.69 7.92 13.10
N HIS A 15 -13.06 9.09 13.10
CA HIS A 15 -12.72 9.80 11.88
C HIS A 15 -11.76 8.89 11.11
N ALA A 16 -12.25 8.25 10.05
CA ALA A 16 -11.39 7.71 9.02
C ALA A 16 -10.56 8.90 8.53
N GLN A 17 -9.26 8.86 8.80
CA GLN A 17 -8.35 9.86 8.30
C GLN A 17 -8.33 9.70 6.78
N ASP A 18 -8.66 10.76 6.04
CA ASP A 18 -8.55 10.76 4.58
C ASP A 18 -7.08 10.55 4.22
N VAL A 19 -6.71 9.32 3.88
CA VAL A 19 -5.35 9.01 3.44
C VAL A 19 -5.12 9.71 2.10
N ARG A 20 -4.16 10.64 2.09
CA ARG A 20 -3.73 11.35 0.88
C ARG A 20 -2.61 10.54 0.22
N LEU A 21 -2.48 10.68 -1.11
CA LEU A 21 -1.41 10.01 -1.87
C LEU A 21 0.01 10.34 -1.32
N GLY A 22 0.18 11.51 -0.71
CA GLY A 22 1.42 11.94 -0.06
C GLY A 22 1.76 11.17 1.22
N ASP A 23 0.82 10.39 1.77
CA ASP A 23 1.03 9.62 3.00
C ASP A 23 1.67 8.26 2.70
N ILE A 24 1.70 7.81 1.44
CA ILE A 24 2.46 6.62 1.04
C ILE A 24 3.95 7.00 0.97
N GLY A 25 4.70 6.56 1.98
CA GLY A 25 6.14 6.73 2.05
C GLY A 25 6.84 5.93 0.95
N ARG A 26 7.85 6.54 0.32
CA ARG A 26 8.72 5.86 -0.65
C ARG A 26 10.16 6.18 -0.32
N THR A 27 10.94 5.16 0.02
CA THR A 27 12.38 5.27 0.20
C THR A 27 13.07 4.57 -0.95
N HIS A 28 13.76 5.34 -1.77
CA HIS A 28 14.63 4.81 -2.81
C HIS A 28 15.85 4.14 -2.15
N LEU A 29 16.10 2.86 -2.45
CA LEU A 29 17.18 2.10 -1.84
C LEU A 29 18.39 2.00 -2.76
N MET A 30 18.17 1.59 -4.01
CA MET A 30 19.22 1.53 -5.02
C MET A 30 18.66 1.66 -6.43
N THR A 31 19.52 2.13 -7.34
CA THR A 31 19.36 1.99 -8.78
C THR A 31 20.70 1.52 -9.34
N GLU A 32 20.68 0.43 -10.09
CA GLU A 32 21.89 -0.14 -10.69
C GLU A 32 21.61 -0.59 -12.12
N ASP A 33 22.60 -0.44 -12.99
CA ASP A 33 22.55 -1.01 -14.32
C ASP A 33 22.66 -2.54 -14.24
N LEU A 34 21.80 -3.24 -14.98
CA LEU A 34 21.89 -4.68 -15.12
C LEU A 34 22.93 -5.03 -16.18
N SER A 35 23.41 -6.28 -16.17
CA SER A 35 24.29 -6.81 -17.22
C SER A 35 23.65 -6.83 -18.61
N VAL A 36 22.33 -6.62 -18.70
CA VAL A 36 21.59 -6.47 -19.96
C VAL A 36 21.62 -5.00 -20.37
N PRO A 37 22.18 -4.66 -21.55
CA PRO A 37 22.28 -3.27 -21.99
C PRO A 37 20.94 -2.53 -22.00
N GLY A 38 20.92 -1.32 -21.46
CA GLY A 38 19.74 -0.46 -21.41
C GLY A 38 18.67 -0.90 -20.40
N ARG A 39 18.98 -1.79 -19.47
CA ARG A 39 18.09 -2.21 -18.38
C ARG A 39 18.69 -1.88 -17.02
N GLN A 40 17.84 -1.48 -16.10
CA GLN A 40 18.19 -1.15 -14.71
C GLN A 40 17.34 -1.95 -13.75
N VAL A 41 17.87 -2.19 -12.56
CA VAL A 41 17.11 -2.55 -11.38
C VAL A 41 16.94 -1.30 -10.53
N VAL A 42 15.72 -1.09 -10.03
CA VAL A 42 15.41 -0.06 -9.05
C VAL A 42 14.76 -0.76 -7.86
N GLN A 43 15.28 -0.52 -6.66
CA GLN A 43 14.70 -1.04 -5.43
C GLN A 43 14.15 0.11 -4.60
N VAL A 44 12.89 -0.03 -4.16
CA VAL A 44 12.19 0.96 -3.34
C VAL A 44 11.53 0.25 -2.17
N ARG A 45 11.60 0.83 -0.98
CA ARG A 45 10.72 0.48 0.14
C ARG A 45 9.50 1.39 0.08
N VAL A 46 8.31 0.79 0.10
CA VAL A 46 7.04 1.53 0.09
C VAL A 46 6.31 1.27 1.40
N ASP A 47 5.97 2.35 2.09
CA ASP A 47 5.29 2.33 3.38
C ASP A 47 3.85 2.80 3.17
N PHE A 48 2.88 1.95 3.48
CA PHE A 48 1.46 2.27 3.40
C PHE A 48 0.89 2.50 4.82
N PRO A 49 0.37 3.70 5.13
CA PRO A 49 -0.46 3.89 6.29
C PRO A 49 -1.73 3.01 6.23
N PRO A 50 -2.34 2.66 7.38
CA PRO A 50 -3.61 1.95 7.38
C PRO A 50 -4.68 2.66 6.54
N GLY A 51 -5.33 1.93 5.64
CA GLY A 51 -6.35 2.48 4.73
C GLY A 51 -5.80 3.18 3.48
N ALA A 52 -4.48 3.34 3.35
CA ALA A 52 -3.87 3.90 2.16
C ALA A 52 -3.98 2.96 0.96
N ALA A 53 -4.21 3.52 -0.23
CA ALA A 53 -4.19 2.78 -1.48
C ALA A 53 -3.35 3.54 -2.52
N ALA A 54 -2.49 2.81 -3.24
CA ALA A 54 -1.81 3.37 -4.40
C ALA A 54 -2.81 3.57 -5.53
N VAL A 55 -2.71 4.69 -6.24
CA VAL A 55 -3.45 4.89 -7.50
C VAL A 55 -3.01 3.85 -8.52
N ARG A 56 -3.90 3.45 -9.43
CA ARG A 56 -3.57 2.53 -10.52
C ARG A 56 -2.49 3.14 -11.42
N HIS A 57 -1.40 2.40 -11.67
CA HIS A 57 -0.26 2.80 -12.50
C HIS A 57 0.43 1.58 -13.12
N ASN A 58 1.49 1.80 -13.90
CA ASN A 58 2.32 0.77 -14.54
C ASN A 58 3.81 1.15 -14.54
N HIS A 59 4.68 0.17 -14.79
CA HIS A 59 6.13 0.34 -14.85
C HIS A 59 6.70 -0.05 -16.23
N PRO A 60 7.83 0.56 -16.66
CA PRO A 60 8.57 0.14 -17.85
C PRO A 60 9.46 -1.08 -17.55
N GLY A 61 8.85 -2.16 -17.06
CA GLY A 61 9.54 -3.40 -16.66
C GLY A 61 8.69 -4.26 -15.74
N GLU A 62 9.26 -5.41 -15.35
CA GLU A 62 8.68 -6.28 -14.33
C GLU A 62 8.95 -5.71 -12.92
N GLU A 63 8.01 -5.93 -12.00
CA GLU A 63 8.16 -5.56 -10.60
C GLU A 63 8.04 -6.80 -9.71
N LEU A 64 8.93 -6.90 -8.72
CA LEU A 64 8.87 -7.90 -7.67
C LEU A 64 8.54 -7.23 -6.34
N VAL A 65 7.50 -7.73 -5.69
CA VAL A 65 7.05 -7.26 -4.37
C VAL A 65 7.36 -8.33 -3.34
N TYR A 66 7.93 -7.91 -2.20
CA TYR A 66 8.05 -8.70 -0.99
C TYR A 66 7.43 -7.90 0.17
N VAL A 67 6.45 -8.49 0.85
CA VAL A 67 5.80 -7.82 1.98
C VAL A 67 6.67 -7.98 3.23
N ILE A 68 7.24 -6.88 3.70
CA ILE A 68 8.09 -6.86 4.89
C ILE A 68 7.25 -7.03 6.16
N GLU A 69 6.17 -6.24 6.27
CA GLU A 69 5.28 -6.22 7.43
C GLU A 69 3.85 -5.84 7.03
N GLY A 70 2.88 -6.14 7.90
CA GLY A 70 1.48 -5.81 7.70
C GLY A 70 0.74 -6.73 6.71
N VAL A 71 -0.38 -6.21 6.20
CA VAL A 71 -1.28 -6.92 5.29
C VAL A 71 -1.71 -5.97 4.17
N LEU A 72 -1.63 -6.42 2.93
CA LEU A 72 -2.04 -5.68 1.74
C LEU A 72 -3.11 -6.46 0.97
N GLU A 73 -4.13 -5.77 0.50
CA GLU A 73 -4.92 -6.27 -0.63
C GLU A 73 -4.25 -5.81 -1.93
N TYR A 74 -3.95 -6.77 -2.81
CA TYR A 74 -3.31 -6.50 -4.08
C TYR A 74 -4.24 -6.84 -5.24
N ARG A 75 -4.34 -5.93 -6.21
CA ARG A 75 -5.21 -6.04 -7.39
C ARG A 75 -4.38 -5.91 -8.66
N LEU A 76 -4.53 -6.88 -9.56
CA LEU A 76 -3.96 -6.85 -10.90
C LEU A 76 -5.08 -7.04 -11.93
N ASP A 77 -5.04 -6.26 -12.99
CA ASP A 77 -6.08 -6.28 -14.03
C ASP A 77 -6.30 -7.70 -14.56
N GLY A 78 -7.57 -8.08 -14.72
CA GLY A 78 -7.98 -9.41 -15.20
C GLY A 78 -7.76 -10.55 -14.19
N ARG A 79 -7.36 -10.27 -12.95
CA ARG A 79 -7.18 -11.29 -11.90
C ARG A 79 -8.02 -10.96 -10.65
N PRO A 80 -8.46 -11.98 -9.88
CA PRO A 80 -9.06 -11.75 -8.58
C PRO A 80 -8.09 -11.02 -7.62
N PRO A 81 -8.59 -10.15 -6.72
CA PRO A 81 -7.78 -9.59 -5.65
C PRO A 81 -7.17 -10.69 -4.78
N VAL A 82 -5.97 -10.43 -4.25
CA VAL A 82 -5.29 -11.33 -3.33
C VAL A 82 -4.89 -10.58 -2.06
N THR A 83 -4.96 -11.26 -0.92
CA THR A 83 -4.41 -10.76 0.33
C THR A 83 -2.97 -11.23 0.47
N LEU A 84 -2.05 -10.30 0.70
CA LEU A 84 -0.63 -10.55 0.92
C LEU A 84 -0.29 -10.20 2.37
N ASN A 85 0.32 -11.14 3.09
CA ASN A 85 0.83 -10.97 4.43
C ASN A 85 2.36 -10.84 4.41
N ALA A 86 2.95 -10.44 5.54
CA ALA A 86 4.40 -10.48 5.72
C ALA A 86 5.01 -11.82 5.25
N GLY A 87 6.11 -11.73 4.50
CA GLY A 87 6.78 -12.87 3.89
C GLY A 87 6.20 -13.32 2.55
N ASN A 88 5.04 -12.83 2.12
CA ASN A 88 4.50 -13.13 0.80
C ASN A 88 5.23 -12.35 -0.30
N VAL A 89 5.29 -12.95 -1.48
CA VAL A 89 5.92 -12.39 -2.69
C VAL A 89 4.91 -12.27 -3.83
N ARG A 90 5.13 -11.32 -4.73
CA ARG A 90 4.36 -11.17 -5.97
C ARG A 90 5.24 -10.71 -7.13
N LEU A 91 5.09 -11.37 -8.28
CA LEU A 91 5.57 -10.87 -9.57
C LEU A 91 4.46 -10.10 -10.26
N ILE A 92 4.79 -8.92 -10.75
CA ILE A 92 3.94 -8.07 -11.59
C ILE A 92 4.58 -8.09 -12.97
N PRO A 93 3.98 -8.80 -13.94
CA PRO A 93 4.57 -8.95 -15.26
C PRO A 93 4.64 -7.60 -15.96
N TYR A 94 5.67 -7.43 -16.79
CA TYR A 94 5.66 -6.39 -17.80
C TYR A 94 4.51 -6.68 -18.77
N ALA A 95 3.66 -5.68 -19.01
CA ALA A 95 2.51 -5.76 -19.91
C ALA A 95 2.84 -5.14 -21.26
#